data_AF-A0A372EQF0-F1
#
_entry.id   AF-A0A372EQF0-F1
#
_cell.length_a   1.000
_cell.length_b   1.000
_cell.length_c   1.000
_cell.angle_alpha   90.00
_cell.angle_beta   90.00
_cell.angle_gamma   90.00
#
_symmetry.space_group_name_H-M   'P 1'
#
loop_
_entity.id
_entity.type
_entity.pdbx_description
1 polymer ?
#
loop_
_entity_poly.entity_id
_entity_poly.type
_entity_poly.pdbx_seq_one_letter_code
_entity_poly.pdbx_strand_id
1 'polypeptide(L)'
;MNGTRYDRIDQLRALALLWMTVYHFCFDLNHFGLIHQAFLSDPFWTTQRTAIVSLFLFTAGLSQSVALRQGQGWPRFWRRWAQVAGAALLVTLGSWFMFPESFIYFGVLHGIAAMLVVARLTGGWGRWLWPLGALAIALPWLAPTAMAQWPALELLNQRGWNALGFITRKPFTEDYVPLLPWMGVVWWGLAAGHWVLVRRPHWLGGSGQGGALGRFMARWGRWSLSYYLLHQPVLVGLVGLSVVVWRG
;
A
#
# COMPACT_ATOMS: atom_id res chain seq x y z
N MET A 1 7.27 16.35 -25.69
CA MET A 1 5.86 15.90 -25.68
C MET A 1 5.32 16.03 -24.26
N ASN A 2 4.43 17.00 -24.03
CA ASN A 2 3.77 17.14 -22.73
C ASN A 2 2.90 15.89 -22.49
N GLY A 3 3.40 14.97 -21.68
CA GLY A 3 2.71 13.71 -21.39
C GLY A 3 1.32 13.99 -20.83
N THR A 4 0.32 13.30 -21.36
CA THR A 4 -1.06 13.33 -20.86
C THR A 4 -1.07 13.19 -19.34
N ARG A 5 -1.61 14.19 -18.65
CA ARG A 5 -1.63 14.23 -17.18
C ARG A 5 -2.84 13.45 -16.65
N TYR A 6 -2.59 12.58 -15.67
CA TYR A 6 -3.59 11.70 -15.07
C TYR A 6 -3.88 12.09 -13.61
N ASP A 7 -4.32 13.33 -13.42
CA ASP A 7 -4.47 13.98 -12.11
C ASP A 7 -5.41 13.20 -11.15
N ARG A 8 -6.39 12.44 -11.67
CA ARG A 8 -7.33 11.69 -10.82
C ARG A 8 -6.69 10.53 -10.08
N ILE A 9 -5.65 9.90 -10.65
CA ILE A 9 -4.90 8.85 -9.95
C ILE A 9 -4.17 9.47 -8.76
N ASP A 10 -3.57 10.65 -8.96
CA ASP A 10 -2.89 11.38 -7.88
C ASP A 10 -3.89 11.87 -6.82
N GLN A 11 -5.09 12.30 -7.21
CA GLN A 11 -6.18 12.66 -6.27
C GLN A 11 -6.63 11.47 -5.42
N LEU A 12 -6.85 10.30 -6.02
CA LEU A 12 -7.20 9.08 -5.29
C LEU A 12 -6.08 8.66 -4.33
N ARG A 13 -4.82 8.79 -4.76
CA ARG A 13 -3.67 8.52 -3.91
C ARG A 13 -3.61 9.51 -2.74
N ALA A 14 -3.85 10.80 -2.98
CA ALA A 14 -3.91 11.81 -1.93
C ALA A 14 -5.03 11.54 -0.92
N LEU A 15 -6.21 11.10 -1.38
CA LEU A 15 -7.30 10.67 -0.51
C LEU A 15 -6.88 9.51 0.40
N ALA A 16 -6.22 8.48 -0.17
CA ALA A 16 -5.70 7.35 0.62
C ALA A 16 -4.69 7.81 1.69
N LEU A 17 -3.80 8.74 1.35
CA LEU A 17 -2.81 9.27 2.29
C LEU A 17 -3.43 10.09 3.42
N LEU A 18 -4.43 10.92 3.11
CA LEU A 18 -5.15 11.69 4.12
C LEU A 18 -5.91 10.76 5.07
N TRP A 19 -6.61 9.76 4.53
CA TRP A 19 -7.32 8.77 5.34
C TRP A 19 -6.36 7.96 6.23
N MET A 20 -5.24 7.49 5.67
CA MET A 20 -4.16 6.83 6.43
C MET A 20 -3.66 7.70 7.59
N THR A 21 -3.47 9.00 7.35
CA THR A 21 -2.97 9.94 8.37
C THR A 21 -3.96 10.12 9.51
N VAL A 22 -5.25 10.23 9.21
CA VAL A 22 -6.30 10.28 10.24
C VAL A 22 -6.34 8.97 11.03
N TYR A 23 -6.24 7.82 10.35
CA TYR A 23 -6.20 6.51 10.99
C TYR A 23 -5.01 6.38 11.95
N HIS A 24 -3.80 6.73 11.50
CA HIS A 24 -2.60 6.69 12.34
C HIS A 24 -2.61 7.73 13.46
N PHE A 25 -3.18 8.92 13.25
CA PHE A 25 -3.35 9.87 14.33
C PHE A 25 -4.20 9.27 15.47
N CYS A 26 -5.32 8.63 15.15
CA CYS A 26 -6.13 7.94 16.17
C CYS A 26 -5.38 6.76 16.80
N PHE A 27 -4.58 6.02 16.02
CA PHE A 27 -3.74 4.95 16.54
C PHE A 27 -2.69 5.49 17.54
N ASP A 28 -2.04 6.61 17.22
CA ASP A 28 -1.04 7.24 18.08
C ASP A 28 -1.68 7.77 19.37
N LEU A 29 -2.87 8.39 19.29
CA LEU A 29 -3.63 8.78 20.50
C LEU A 29 -3.90 7.56 21.40
N ASN A 30 -4.20 6.40 20.82
CA ASN A 30 -4.39 5.17 21.57
C ASN A 30 -3.07 4.64 22.15
N HIS A 31 -1.99 4.68 21.36
CA HIS A 31 -0.64 4.27 21.78
C HIS A 31 -0.14 5.07 23.00
N PHE A 32 -0.39 6.38 23.02
CA PHE A 32 -0.05 7.25 24.15
C PHE A 32 -1.07 7.23 25.30
N GLY A 33 -2.12 6.41 25.22
CA GLY A 33 -3.14 6.24 26.27
C GLY A 33 -4.11 7.41 26.42
N LEU A 34 -4.24 8.27 25.40
CA LEU A 34 -5.22 9.37 25.38
C LEU A 34 -6.62 8.89 25.01
N ILE A 35 -6.73 7.80 24.25
CA ILE A 35 -7.98 7.08 23.98
C ILE A 35 -7.76 5.58 24.19
N HIS A 36 -8.85 4.82 24.31
CA HIS A 36 -8.81 3.36 24.47
C HIS A 36 -9.71 2.72 23.42
N GLN A 37 -9.10 2.12 22.40
CA GLN A 37 -9.77 1.55 21.24
C GLN A 37 -9.08 0.25 20.81
N ALA A 38 -9.85 -0.72 20.34
CA ALA A 38 -9.36 -2.05 19.97
C ALA A 38 -8.94 -2.12 18.49
N PHE A 39 -7.87 -1.40 18.10
CA PHE A 39 -7.42 -1.29 16.70
C PHE A 39 -7.14 -2.62 15.97
N LEU A 40 -6.76 -3.66 16.72
CA LEU A 40 -6.37 -4.97 16.18
C LEU A 40 -7.54 -5.94 15.98
N SER A 41 -8.67 -5.73 16.65
CA SER A 41 -9.80 -6.67 16.68
C SER A 41 -11.13 -6.04 16.28
N ASP A 42 -11.30 -4.73 16.45
CA ASP A 42 -12.53 -4.04 16.08
C ASP A 42 -12.72 -4.00 14.54
N PRO A 43 -13.85 -4.51 14.02
CA PRO A 43 -14.19 -4.42 12.60
C PRO A 43 -14.11 -3.00 12.02
N PHE A 44 -14.44 -1.97 12.81
CA PHE A 44 -14.37 -0.58 12.37
C PHE A 44 -12.95 -0.16 11.97
N TRP A 45 -11.96 -0.43 12.84
CA TRP A 45 -10.56 -0.08 12.57
C TRP A 45 -9.91 -1.01 11.55
N THR A 46 -10.18 -2.31 11.63
CA THR A 46 -9.60 -3.31 10.71
C THR A 46 -10.12 -3.16 9.28
N THR A 47 -11.39 -2.81 9.10
CA THR A 47 -11.97 -2.52 7.77
C THR A 47 -11.40 -1.24 7.19
N GLN A 48 -11.23 -0.19 7.99
CA GLN A 48 -10.59 1.05 7.53
C GLN A 48 -9.15 0.81 7.06
N ARG A 49 -8.33 0.12 7.86
CA ARG A 49 -6.96 -0.26 7.44
C ARG A 49 -6.99 -1.00 6.10
N THR A 50 -7.90 -1.97 5.96
CA THR A 50 -8.03 -2.76 4.73
C THR A 50 -8.43 -1.89 3.54
N ALA A 51 -9.39 -0.97 3.70
CA ALA A 51 -9.83 -0.06 2.67
C ALA A 51 -8.73 0.93 2.24
N ILE A 52 -8.01 1.51 3.20
CA ILE A 52 -6.88 2.43 2.96
C ILE A 52 -5.80 1.74 2.13
N VAL A 53 -5.32 0.56 2.57
CA VAL A 53 -4.27 -0.20 1.88
C VAL A 53 -4.78 -0.63 0.50
N SER A 54 -6.02 -1.10 0.39
CA SER A 54 -6.62 -1.49 -0.89
C SER A 54 -6.63 -0.32 -1.87
N LEU A 55 -7.10 0.86 -1.46
CA LEU A 55 -7.12 2.04 -2.30
C LEU A 55 -5.70 2.43 -2.74
N PHE A 56 -4.74 2.43 -1.81
CA PHE A 56 -3.35 2.78 -2.11
C PHE A 56 -2.74 1.82 -3.15
N LEU A 57 -2.88 0.51 -2.96
CA LEU A 57 -2.37 -0.51 -3.87
C LEU A 57 -3.10 -0.54 -5.21
N PHE A 58 -4.41 -0.32 -5.20
CA PHE A 58 -5.19 -0.18 -6.43
C PHE A 58 -4.69 1.01 -7.27
N THR A 59 -4.41 2.16 -6.63
CA THR A 59 -3.81 3.30 -7.34
C THR A 59 -2.39 3.03 -7.83
N ALA A 60 -1.61 2.19 -7.14
CA ALA A 60 -0.30 1.73 -7.62
C ALA A 60 -0.44 0.89 -8.90
N GLY A 61 -1.41 -0.03 -8.94
CA GLY A 61 -1.77 -0.81 -10.14
C GLY A 61 -2.21 0.08 -11.31
N LEU A 62 -3.12 1.04 -11.06
CA LEU A 62 -3.52 2.05 -12.06
C LEU A 62 -2.32 2.85 -12.60
N SER A 63 -1.39 3.20 -11.73
CA SER A 63 -0.18 3.94 -12.11
C SER A 63 0.73 3.10 -13.01
N GLN A 64 0.80 1.79 -12.79
CA GLN A 64 1.54 0.86 -13.65
C GLN A 64 0.92 0.74 -15.05
N SER A 65 -0.42 0.70 -15.17
CA SER A 65 -1.07 0.65 -16.48
C SER A 65 -0.75 1.89 -17.33
N VAL A 66 -0.74 3.07 -16.69
CA VAL A 66 -0.36 4.34 -17.31
C VAL A 66 1.10 4.31 -17.74
N ALA A 67 2.00 3.88 -16.85
CA ALA A 67 3.43 3.81 -17.16
C ALA A 67 3.72 2.84 -18.33
N LEU A 68 3.04 1.69 -18.37
CA LEU A 68 3.13 0.73 -19.47
C LEU A 68 2.63 1.35 -20.79
N ARG A 69 1.46 1.99 -20.79
CA ARG A 69 0.91 2.66 -21.98
C ARG A 69 1.84 3.78 -22.49
N GLN A 70 2.47 4.52 -21.59
CA GLN A 70 3.42 5.57 -21.95
C GLN A 70 4.79 5.04 -22.41
N GLY A 71 4.95 3.72 -22.56
CA GLY A 71 6.19 3.12 -23.03
C GLY A 71 7.34 3.25 -22.03
N GLN A 72 7.07 3.20 -20.72
CA GLN A 72 8.12 3.23 -19.70
C GLN A 72 9.11 2.09 -19.95
N GLY A 73 10.37 2.43 -20.26
CA GLY A 73 11.46 1.46 -20.37
C GLY A 73 11.99 0.98 -19.00
N TRP A 74 12.70 -0.14 -19.01
CA TRP A 74 13.30 -0.76 -17.82
C TRP A 74 14.17 0.17 -16.97
N PRO A 75 15.04 1.03 -17.53
CA PRO A 75 15.86 1.92 -16.70
C PRO A 75 15.02 2.89 -15.84
N ARG A 76 13.92 3.44 -16.41
CA ARG A 76 13.01 4.33 -15.68
C ARG A 76 12.21 3.57 -14.63
N PHE A 77 11.82 2.32 -14.92
CA PHE A 77 11.18 1.44 -13.95
C PHE A 77 12.10 1.18 -12.74
N TRP A 78 13.32 0.71 -12.99
CA TRP A 78 14.27 0.38 -11.92
C TRP A 78 14.68 1.58 -11.07
N ARG A 79 14.81 2.78 -11.66
CA ARG A 79 15.03 4.01 -10.89
C ARG A 79 13.90 4.28 -9.90
N ARG A 80 12.64 4.13 -10.34
CA ARG A 80 11.49 4.36 -9.45
C ARG A 80 11.34 3.23 -8.43
N TRP A 81 11.60 2.00 -8.83
CA TRP A 81 11.59 0.85 -7.94
C TRP A 81 12.64 0.99 -6.84
N ALA A 82 13.87 1.39 -7.17
CA ALA A 82 14.95 1.60 -6.21
C ALA A 82 14.61 2.68 -5.17
N GLN A 83 13.87 3.73 -5.54
CA GLN A 83 13.36 4.72 -4.58
C GLN A 83 12.40 4.09 -3.57
N VAL A 84 11.50 3.21 -4.02
CA VAL A 84 10.54 2.53 -3.14
C VAL A 84 11.25 1.49 -2.26
N ALA A 85 12.16 0.70 -2.84
CA ALA A 85 12.94 -0.29 -2.10
C ALA A 85 13.85 0.37 -1.05
N GLY A 86 14.55 1.45 -1.41
CA GLY A 86 15.34 2.24 -0.46
C GLY A 86 14.50 2.84 0.65
N ALA A 87 13.32 3.38 0.32
CA ALA A 87 12.36 3.85 1.31
C ALA A 87 11.86 2.72 2.25
N ALA A 88 11.65 1.51 1.72
CA ALA A 88 11.28 0.35 2.52
C ALA A 88 12.37 0.00 3.54
N LEU A 89 13.64 -0.03 3.12
CA LEU A 89 14.79 -0.25 4.00
C LEU A 89 14.90 0.84 5.08
N LEU A 90 14.66 2.11 4.74
CA LEU A 90 14.65 3.19 5.72
C LEU A 90 13.55 2.99 6.78
N VAL A 91 12.36 2.51 6.38
CA VAL A 91 11.27 2.19 7.32
C VAL A 91 11.66 1.01 8.22
N THR A 92 12.31 -0.02 7.69
CA THR A 92 12.84 -1.13 8.51
C THR A 92 13.85 -0.63 9.52
N LEU A 93 14.83 0.17 9.10
CA LEU A 93 15.85 0.72 10.00
C LEU A 93 15.22 1.62 11.07
N GLY A 94 14.33 2.54 10.68
CA GLY A 94 13.67 3.45 11.61
C GLY A 94 12.80 2.70 12.63
N SER A 95 12.01 1.73 12.17
CA SER A 95 11.18 0.91 13.07
C SER A 95 12.02 -0.03 13.94
N TRP A 96 13.18 -0.48 13.50
CA TRP A 96 14.09 -1.27 14.33
C TRP A 96 14.67 -0.48 15.50
N PHE A 97 14.97 0.81 15.32
CA PHE A 97 15.38 1.68 16.41
C PHE A 97 14.25 2.01 17.40
N MET A 98 13.02 2.18 16.90
CA MET A 98 11.86 2.54 17.75
C MET A 98 11.18 1.34 18.42
N PHE A 99 11.13 0.20 17.73
CA PHE A 99 10.37 -0.99 18.08
C PHE A 99 11.21 -2.26 17.78
N PRO A 100 12.29 -2.53 18.52
CA PRO A 100 13.25 -3.58 18.18
C PRO A 100 12.64 -5.00 18.14
N GLU A 101 11.62 -5.27 18.96
CA GLU A 101 10.95 -6.58 19.04
C GLU A 101 9.90 -6.80 17.92
N SER A 102 9.35 -5.72 17.36
CA SER A 102 8.24 -5.73 16.38
C SER A 102 8.54 -4.93 15.11
N PHE A 103 9.82 -4.71 14.80
CA PHE A 103 10.24 -3.89 13.66
C PHE A 103 9.63 -4.36 12.32
N ILE A 104 9.50 -3.42 11.39
CA ILE A 104 8.84 -3.63 10.10
C ILE A 104 9.80 -4.31 9.14
N TYR A 105 9.72 -5.65 9.04
CA TYR A 105 10.53 -6.42 8.07
C TYR A 105 9.82 -6.62 6.72
N PHE A 106 8.48 -6.57 6.68
CA PHE A 106 7.70 -6.72 5.44
C PHE A 106 6.38 -5.92 5.46
N GLY A 107 6.51 -4.60 5.61
CA GLY A 107 5.40 -3.65 5.53
C GLY A 107 4.99 -3.27 4.10
N VAL A 108 4.09 -2.28 3.97
CA VAL A 108 3.50 -1.88 2.67
C VAL A 108 4.53 -1.50 1.60
N LEU A 109 5.65 -0.83 1.95
CA LEU A 109 6.66 -0.46 0.96
C LEU A 109 7.44 -1.67 0.43
N HIS A 110 7.72 -2.67 1.28
CA HIS A 110 8.33 -3.94 0.88
C HIS A 110 7.39 -4.70 -0.06
N GLY A 111 6.12 -4.82 0.35
CA GLY A 111 5.07 -5.40 -0.46
C GLY A 111 4.93 -4.70 -1.81
N ILE A 112 4.89 -3.37 -1.84
CA ILE A 112 4.82 -2.59 -3.09
C ILE A 112 6.05 -2.84 -3.95
N ALA A 113 7.27 -2.83 -3.39
CA ALA A 113 8.47 -3.11 -4.17
C ALA A 113 8.39 -4.48 -4.87
N ALA A 114 7.94 -5.53 -4.17
CA ALA A 114 7.71 -6.84 -4.77
C ALA A 114 6.58 -6.82 -5.82
N MET A 115 5.42 -6.29 -5.46
CA MET A 115 4.23 -6.23 -6.31
C MET A 115 4.44 -5.41 -7.58
N LEU A 116 5.28 -4.36 -7.55
CA LEU A 116 5.60 -3.57 -8.75
C LEU A 116 6.38 -4.38 -9.79
N VAL A 117 7.28 -5.27 -9.36
CA VAL A 117 8.01 -6.17 -10.26
C VAL A 117 7.05 -7.17 -10.87
N VAL A 118 6.21 -7.81 -10.05
CA VAL A 118 5.20 -8.75 -10.52
C VAL A 118 4.25 -8.04 -11.51
N ALA A 119 3.67 -6.91 -11.12
CA ALA A 119 2.77 -6.12 -11.96
C ALA A 119 3.41 -5.75 -13.31
N ARG A 120 4.70 -5.39 -13.30
CA ARG A 120 5.45 -5.06 -14.52
C ARG A 120 5.58 -6.25 -15.46
N LEU A 121 5.92 -7.43 -14.92
CA LEU A 121 6.07 -8.67 -15.70
C LEU A 121 4.71 -9.18 -16.20
N THR A 122 3.66 -9.00 -15.42
CA THR A 122 2.29 -9.43 -15.76
C THR A 122 1.50 -8.39 -16.56
N GLY A 123 2.09 -7.22 -16.87
CA GLY A 123 1.39 -6.12 -17.54
C GLY A 123 0.79 -6.46 -18.89
N GLY A 124 1.33 -7.47 -19.58
CA GLY A 124 0.82 -7.97 -20.86
C GLY A 124 -0.34 -8.96 -20.75
N TRP A 125 -0.73 -9.40 -19.55
CA TRP A 125 -1.70 -10.49 -19.38
C TRP A 125 -3.16 -10.10 -19.69
N GLY A 126 -3.44 -8.81 -19.89
CA GLY A 126 -4.73 -8.31 -20.36
C GLY A 126 -5.89 -8.72 -19.45
N ARG A 127 -6.90 -9.39 -20.01
CA ARG A 127 -8.10 -9.81 -19.27
C ARG A 127 -7.84 -10.83 -18.16
N TRP A 128 -6.74 -11.58 -18.22
CA TRP A 128 -6.40 -12.58 -17.20
C TRP A 128 -6.08 -11.97 -15.83
N LEU A 129 -5.74 -10.69 -15.78
CA LEU A 129 -5.52 -9.96 -14.53
C LEU A 129 -6.76 -9.96 -13.62
N TRP A 130 -7.97 -10.02 -14.18
CA TRP A 130 -9.23 -10.08 -13.41
C TRP A 130 -9.39 -11.40 -12.63
N PRO A 131 -9.46 -12.57 -13.29
CA PRO A 131 -9.58 -13.85 -12.58
C PRO A 131 -8.36 -14.17 -11.73
N LEU A 132 -7.14 -13.81 -12.15
CA LEU A 132 -5.94 -14.00 -11.32
C LEU A 132 -5.95 -13.10 -10.09
N GLY A 133 -6.49 -11.88 -10.20
CA GLY A 133 -6.72 -11.01 -9.05
C GLY A 133 -7.73 -11.59 -8.06
N ALA A 134 -8.84 -12.14 -8.57
CA ALA A 134 -9.81 -12.85 -7.73
C ALA A 134 -9.20 -14.07 -7.04
N LEU A 135 -8.41 -14.86 -7.78
CA LEU A 135 -7.69 -16.01 -7.23
C LEU A 135 -6.71 -15.58 -6.15
N ALA A 136 -5.92 -14.52 -6.37
CA ALA A 136 -4.96 -14.01 -5.38
C ALA A 136 -5.64 -13.55 -4.08
N ILE A 137 -6.84 -12.98 -4.18
CA ILE A 137 -7.64 -12.56 -3.01
C ILE A 137 -8.24 -13.76 -2.28
N ALA A 138 -8.68 -14.79 -3.02
CA ALA A 138 -9.29 -15.98 -2.47
C ALA A 138 -8.27 -16.98 -1.88
N LEU A 139 -7.03 -17.00 -2.38
CA LEU A 139 -6.06 -18.03 -2.01
C LEU A 139 -5.75 -18.09 -0.50
N PRO A 140 -5.55 -16.97 0.23
CA PRO A 140 -5.28 -17.01 1.67
C PRO A 140 -6.37 -17.70 2.51
N TRP A 141 -7.62 -17.72 2.04
CA TRP A 141 -8.73 -18.37 2.73
C TRP A 141 -8.60 -19.90 2.75
N LEU A 142 -7.81 -20.45 1.83
CA LEU A 142 -7.48 -21.88 1.76
C LEU A 142 -6.27 -22.25 2.62
N ALA A 143 -5.55 -21.28 3.21
CA ALA A 143 -4.35 -21.57 3.98
C ALA A 143 -4.60 -22.48 5.20
N PRO A 144 -5.66 -22.28 6.02
CA PRO A 144 -5.91 -23.17 7.16
C PRO A 144 -6.18 -24.61 6.74
N THR A 145 -7.01 -24.82 5.71
CA THR A 145 -7.37 -26.17 5.25
C THR A 145 -6.19 -26.85 4.55
N ALA A 146 -5.43 -26.11 3.74
CA ALA A 146 -4.24 -26.65 3.06
C ALA A 146 -3.13 -27.02 4.07
N MET A 147 -2.86 -26.19 5.07
CA MET A 147 -1.84 -26.49 6.09
C MET A 147 -2.26 -27.65 7.00
N ALA A 148 -3.56 -27.81 7.27
CA ALA A 148 -4.07 -28.97 7.98
C ALA A 148 -3.87 -30.28 7.20
N GLN A 149 -4.00 -30.25 5.87
CA GLN A 149 -3.79 -31.41 5.00
C GLN A 149 -2.30 -31.67 4.71
N TRP A 150 -1.49 -30.62 4.61
CA TRP A 150 -0.06 -30.69 4.33
C TRP A 150 0.75 -29.90 5.36
N PRO A 151 1.13 -30.51 6.50
CA PRO A 151 1.85 -29.81 7.58
C PRO A 151 3.17 -29.17 7.16
N ALA A 152 3.81 -29.62 6.07
CA ALA A 152 5.02 -28.99 5.54
C ALA A 152 4.80 -27.52 5.12
N LEU A 153 3.56 -27.14 4.78
CA LEU A 153 3.20 -25.75 4.44
C LEU A 153 3.30 -24.80 5.63
N GLU A 154 3.43 -25.31 6.86
CA GLU A 154 3.64 -24.49 8.06
C GLU A 154 4.92 -23.62 7.97
N LEU A 155 5.89 -24.03 7.15
CA LEU A 155 7.06 -23.22 6.77
C LEU A 155 6.66 -21.82 6.26
N LEU A 156 5.50 -21.69 5.60
CA LEU A 156 5.01 -20.43 5.06
C LEU A 156 4.65 -19.40 6.14
N ASN A 157 4.47 -19.80 7.40
CA ASN A 157 4.30 -18.86 8.51
C ASN A 157 5.64 -18.23 8.97
N GLN A 158 6.78 -18.79 8.59
CA GLN A 158 8.10 -18.29 9.00
C GLN A 158 8.43 -16.95 8.33
N ARG A 159 9.23 -16.12 9.02
CA ARG A 159 9.73 -14.84 8.49
C ARG A 159 10.45 -15.09 7.16
N GLY A 160 10.15 -14.26 6.15
CA GLY A 160 10.63 -14.43 4.79
C GLY A 160 9.60 -15.14 3.91
N TRP A 161 9.26 -16.40 4.19
CA TRP A 161 8.24 -17.13 3.44
C TRP A 161 6.84 -16.54 3.59
N ASN A 162 6.54 -16.00 4.77
CA ASN A 162 5.28 -15.34 5.02
C ASN A 162 5.05 -14.11 4.14
N ALA A 163 6.09 -13.54 3.51
CA ALA A 163 5.93 -12.51 2.48
C ALA A 163 5.01 -12.94 1.33
N LEU A 164 4.80 -14.24 1.09
CA LEU A 164 3.82 -14.74 0.12
C LEU A 164 2.36 -14.50 0.57
N GLY A 165 2.09 -14.44 1.87
CA GLY A 165 0.76 -14.16 2.43
C GLY A 165 -0.17 -15.36 2.54
N PHE A 166 0.29 -16.55 2.18
CA PHE A 166 -0.42 -17.81 2.44
C PHE A 166 -0.07 -18.31 3.84
N ILE A 167 -0.69 -17.69 4.84
CA ILE A 167 -0.38 -17.86 6.27
C ILE A 167 -1.63 -18.18 7.07
N THR A 168 -1.45 -18.80 8.24
CA THR A 168 -2.51 -19.03 9.24
C THR A 168 -2.36 -18.15 10.47
N ARG A 169 -1.16 -17.61 10.70
CA ARG A 169 -0.83 -16.79 11.88
C ARG A 169 -0.22 -15.47 11.45
N LYS A 170 -0.81 -14.35 11.91
CA LYS A 170 -0.26 -13.02 11.65
C LYS A 170 1.10 -12.89 12.35
N PRO A 171 2.16 -12.43 11.66
CA PRO A 171 3.45 -12.20 12.29
C PRO A 171 3.36 -11.01 13.25
N PHE A 172 4.18 -11.03 14.30
CA PHE A 172 4.32 -9.91 15.23
C PHE A 172 5.25 -8.85 14.61
N THR A 173 4.66 -7.80 14.05
CA THR A 173 5.36 -6.65 13.45
C THR A 173 4.40 -5.46 13.33
N GLU A 174 4.91 -4.23 13.39
CA GLU A 174 4.10 -3.00 13.34
C GLU A 174 3.33 -2.82 12.00
N ASP A 175 3.89 -3.31 10.89
CA ASP A 175 3.18 -3.35 9.62
C ASP A 175 3.50 -4.60 8.82
N TYR A 176 2.46 -5.18 8.24
CA TYR A 176 2.53 -6.40 7.48
C TYR A 176 1.58 -6.36 6.29
N VAL A 177 2.16 -6.35 5.09
CA VAL A 177 1.45 -6.33 3.80
C VAL A 177 2.13 -7.31 2.85
N PRO A 178 1.81 -8.62 2.96
CA PRO A 178 2.39 -9.66 2.12
C PRO A 178 1.92 -9.57 0.65
N LEU A 179 2.36 -10.49 -0.20
CA LEU A 179 1.94 -10.58 -1.59
C LEU A 179 0.45 -10.92 -1.71
N LEU A 180 -0.03 -11.97 -1.02
CA LEU A 180 -1.45 -12.32 -0.98
C LEU A 180 -2.11 -11.75 0.27
N PRO A 181 -3.30 -11.13 0.18
CA PRO A 181 -4.17 -11.01 -1.00
C PRO A 181 -3.86 -9.79 -1.90
N TRP A 182 -2.94 -8.94 -1.47
CA TRP A 182 -2.73 -7.57 -1.94
C TRP A 182 -2.34 -7.45 -3.42
N MET A 183 -1.64 -8.44 -3.96
CA MET A 183 -1.32 -8.53 -5.39
C MET A 183 -2.58 -8.58 -6.24
N GLY A 184 -3.66 -9.19 -5.74
CA GLY A 184 -4.94 -9.20 -6.45
C GLY A 184 -5.53 -7.80 -6.60
N VAL A 185 -5.39 -6.95 -5.59
CA VAL A 185 -5.80 -5.55 -5.63
C VAL A 185 -4.94 -4.76 -6.63
N VAL A 186 -3.63 -5.01 -6.66
CA VAL A 186 -2.72 -4.39 -7.64
C VAL A 186 -3.07 -4.83 -9.07
N TRP A 187 -3.34 -6.12 -9.29
CA TRP A 187 -3.77 -6.63 -10.60
C TRP A 187 -5.11 -6.06 -11.04
N TRP A 188 -6.08 -5.91 -10.14
CA TRP A 188 -7.34 -5.24 -10.46
C TRP A 188 -7.14 -3.76 -10.77
N GLY A 189 -6.25 -3.06 -10.06
CA GLY A 189 -5.85 -1.69 -10.40
C GLY A 189 -5.23 -1.60 -11.80
N LEU A 190 -4.33 -2.53 -12.12
CA LEU A 190 -3.66 -2.62 -13.42
C LEU A 190 -4.68 -2.91 -14.55
N ALA A 191 -5.56 -3.88 -14.35
CA ALA A 191 -6.60 -4.28 -15.30
C ALA A 191 -7.63 -3.16 -15.54
N ALA A 192 -8.12 -2.55 -14.46
CA ALA A 192 -8.98 -1.38 -14.53
C ALA A 192 -8.30 -0.24 -15.28
N GLY A 193 -7.03 0.00 -15.00
CA GLY A 193 -6.24 1.01 -15.67
C GLY A 193 -6.10 0.76 -17.17
N HIS A 194 -5.81 -0.47 -17.59
CA HIS A 194 -5.80 -0.84 -19.01
C HIS A 194 -7.17 -0.60 -19.67
N TRP A 195 -8.25 -1.06 -19.03
CA TRP A 195 -9.60 -0.91 -19.53
C TRP A 195 -9.99 0.57 -19.68
N VAL A 196 -9.77 1.37 -18.63
CA VAL A 196 -10.11 2.79 -18.63
C VAL A 196 -9.31 3.53 -19.69
N LEU A 197 -8.01 3.28 -19.80
CA LEU A 197 -7.19 3.97 -20.79
C LEU A 197 -7.63 3.66 -22.24
N VAL A 198 -8.15 2.45 -22.51
CA VAL A 198 -8.64 2.05 -23.85
C VAL A 198 -10.05 2.58 -24.09
N ARG A 199 -10.98 2.38 -23.15
CA ARG A 199 -12.41 2.64 -23.37
C ARG A 199 -12.88 4.02 -22.91
N ARG A 200 -12.26 4.58 -21.87
CA ARG A 200 -12.70 5.82 -21.19
C ARG A 200 -11.50 6.68 -20.74
N PRO A 201 -10.58 7.10 -21.64
CA PRO A 201 -9.36 7.79 -21.25
C PRO A 201 -9.60 9.10 -20.46
N HIS A 202 -10.75 9.76 -20.69
CA HIS A 202 -11.19 10.96 -19.96
C HIS A 202 -11.51 10.70 -18.47
N TRP A 203 -11.64 9.44 -18.03
CA TRP A 203 -11.84 9.12 -16.61
C TRP A 203 -10.57 9.26 -15.78
N LEU A 204 -9.39 9.18 -16.40
CA LEU A 204 -8.11 9.37 -15.70
C LEU A 204 -7.49 10.72 -16.03
N GLY A 205 -7.71 11.24 -17.24
CA GLY A 205 -7.13 12.48 -17.75
C GLY A 205 -8.09 13.66 -17.80
N GLY A 206 -7.56 14.86 -17.62
CA GLY A 206 -8.23 16.13 -17.88
C GLY A 206 -7.73 17.22 -16.95
N SER A 207 -6.88 18.09 -17.49
CA SER A 207 -6.37 19.28 -16.79
C SER A 207 -7.54 20.16 -16.36
N GLY A 208 -7.73 20.36 -15.05
CA GLY A 208 -8.74 21.28 -14.50
C GLY A 208 -9.96 20.63 -13.85
N GLN A 209 -10.09 19.30 -13.89
CA GLN A 209 -11.20 18.61 -13.22
C GLN A 209 -10.99 18.64 -11.69
N GLY A 210 -11.87 19.33 -10.97
CA GLY A 210 -11.83 19.51 -9.50
C GLY A 210 -11.36 20.89 -9.01
N GLY A 211 -11.18 21.87 -9.91
CA GLY A 211 -10.85 23.24 -9.52
C GLY A 211 -9.50 23.38 -8.79
N ALA A 212 -9.38 24.37 -7.90
CA ALA A 212 -8.15 24.59 -7.13
C ALA A 212 -7.84 23.41 -6.18
N LEU A 213 -8.87 22.86 -5.53
CA LEU A 213 -8.76 21.73 -4.61
C LEU A 213 -8.24 20.47 -5.32
N GLY A 214 -8.78 20.13 -6.49
CA GLY A 214 -8.34 18.98 -7.27
C GLY A 214 -6.87 19.09 -7.72
N ARG A 215 -6.40 20.30 -8.05
CA ARG A 215 -4.99 20.56 -8.37
C ARG A 215 -4.09 20.44 -7.14
N PHE A 216 -4.57 20.89 -5.99
CA PHE A 216 -3.87 20.78 -4.71
C PHE A 216 -3.73 19.31 -4.29
N MET A 217 -4.82 18.54 -4.30
CA MET A 217 -4.80 17.10 -4.02
C MET A 217 -3.89 16.34 -4.99
N ALA A 218 -3.95 16.64 -6.30
CA ALA A 218 -3.05 16.03 -7.27
C ALA A 218 -1.58 16.38 -6.98
N ARG A 219 -1.29 17.60 -6.50
CA ARG A 219 0.07 17.97 -6.09
C ARG A 219 0.55 17.12 -4.93
N TRP A 220 -0.26 16.94 -3.90
CA TRP A 220 0.07 16.08 -2.76
C TRP A 220 0.25 14.61 -3.16
N GLY A 221 -0.64 14.10 -4.02
CA GLY A 221 -0.55 12.73 -4.53
C GLY A 221 0.75 12.43 -5.28
N ARG A 222 1.40 13.44 -5.89
CA ARG A 222 2.70 13.29 -6.55
C ARG A 222 3.87 13.09 -5.58
N TRP A 223 3.77 13.64 -4.37
CA TRP A 223 4.76 13.51 -3.30
C TRP A 223 4.43 12.37 -2.33
N SER A 224 3.62 11.39 -2.78
CA SER A 224 3.09 10.34 -1.91
C SER A 224 4.14 9.54 -1.17
N LEU A 225 5.30 9.27 -1.78
CA LEU A 225 6.38 8.52 -1.12
C LEU A 225 7.01 9.32 0.02
N SER A 226 7.33 10.58 -0.23
CA SER A 226 7.88 11.48 0.79
C SER A 226 6.88 11.69 1.93
N TYR A 227 5.61 11.89 1.59
CA TYR A 227 4.54 12.00 2.58
C TYR A 227 4.40 10.73 3.42
N TYR A 228 4.40 9.56 2.76
CA TYR A 228 4.34 8.27 3.42
C TYR A 228 5.53 8.06 4.38
N LEU A 229 6.73 8.50 4.05
CA LEU A 229 7.87 8.38 4.96
C LEU A 229 7.78 9.32 6.17
N LEU A 230 7.20 10.51 5.99
CA LEU A 230 7.19 11.54 7.03
C LEU A 230 5.98 11.52 7.95
N HIS A 231 4.82 11.03 7.48
CA HIS A 231 3.59 11.15 8.25
C HIS A 231 3.70 10.50 9.65
N GLN A 232 4.19 9.26 9.76
CA GLN A 232 4.24 8.56 11.04
C GLN A 232 5.27 9.16 12.01
N PRO A 233 6.54 9.42 11.62
CA PRO A 233 7.49 10.08 12.53
C PRO A 233 7.01 11.45 13.01
N VAL A 234 6.38 12.23 12.12
CA VAL A 234 5.83 13.54 12.49
C VAL A 234 4.65 13.41 13.42
N LEU A 235 3.70 12.51 13.16
CA LEU A 235 2.53 12.30 14.03
C LEU A 235 2.95 11.83 15.43
N VAL A 236 3.80 10.79 15.51
CA VAL A 236 4.33 10.27 16.78
C VAL A 236 5.08 11.36 17.54
N GLY A 237 5.91 12.16 16.85
CA GLY A 237 6.64 13.27 17.45
C GLY A 237 5.71 14.36 18.01
N LEU A 238 4.68 14.76 17.27
CA LEU A 238 3.73 15.80 17.68
C LEU A 238 2.84 15.34 18.84
N VAL A 239 2.31 14.12 18.78
CA VAL A 239 1.47 13.55 19.86
C VAL A 239 2.31 13.27 21.09
N GLY A 240 3.51 12.70 20.93
CA GLY A 240 4.42 12.47 22.04
C GLY A 240 4.81 13.77 22.76
N LEU A 241 5.16 14.81 22.01
CA LEU A 241 5.49 16.12 22.57
C LEU A 241 4.29 16.73 23.33
N SER A 242 3.09 16.68 22.77
CA SER A 242 1.91 17.24 23.43
C SER A 242 1.57 16.52 24.73
N VAL A 243 1.76 15.19 24.79
CA VAL A 243 1.58 14.38 26.01
C VAL A 243 2.61 14.75 27.07
N VAL A 244 3.88 14.92 26.69
CA VAL A 244 4.94 15.33 27.62
C VAL A 244 4.65 16.72 28.19
N VAL A 245 4.27 17.68 27.35
CA VAL A 245 3.94 19.05 27.79
C VAL A 245 2.69 19.09 28.68
N TRP A 246 1.70 18.23 28.43
CA TRP A 246 0.47 18.22 29.23
C TRP A 246 0.63 17.54 30.59
N ARG A 247 1.56 16.59 30.72
CA ARG A 247 1.80 15.82 31.96
C ARG A 247 2.93 16.37 32.84
N GLY A 248 3.80 17.22 32.29
CA GLY A 248 4.87 17.91 33.02
C GLY A 248 4.42 19.28 33.53
#